data_AF-A0A9D6WK31-F1
#
_entry.id   AF-A0A9D6WK31-F1
#
_cell.length_a   1.000
_cell.length_b   1.000
_cell.length_c   1.000
_cell.angle_alpha   90.00
_cell.angle_beta   90.00
_cell.angle_gamma   90.00
#
_symmetry.space_group_name_H-M   'P 1'
#
loop_
_entity.id
_entity.type
_entity.pdbx_description
1 polymer ?
#
loop_
_entity_poly.entity_id
_entity_poly.type
_entity_poly.pdbx_seq_one_letter_code
_entity_poly.pdbx_strand_id
1 'polypeptide(L)'
;MQTRKIFQSIFFAIAIALALMTRAAHAQTATPDALPGRIVAQSGDAYIAHDPATQTWEIGTDAIRRRMSFSASGYRLLSWKNKLTNREWLTPGGGASAELRVVIEGQILTTASRDFALRDFTTRRNADGSLELRVSLARQSLVAHLHYVAHPGTSVVGKWVELENAGRTTLRNLDALDSISLDLRPSADPLTLHWVQGRIIRWHRVVGRVAIARAPRSRAHDVTRGLG
;
A
#
# COMPACT_ATOMS: atom_id res chain seq x y z
N MET A 1 -50.98 -29.85 56.35
CA MET A 1 -50.24 -31.00 55.79
C MET A 1 -50.85 -31.34 54.44
N GLN A 2 -50.06 -31.27 53.35
CA GLN A 2 -50.25 -31.83 51.98
C GLN A 2 -51.51 -31.45 51.13
N THR A 3 -51.41 -30.57 50.11
CA THR A 3 -51.07 -30.69 48.64
C THR A 3 -52.26 -30.85 47.66
N ARG A 4 -52.66 -29.76 46.97
CA ARG A 4 -52.64 -29.44 45.49
C ARG A 4 -53.73 -30.11 44.61
N LYS A 5 -54.75 -29.40 44.06
CA LYS A 5 -54.84 -28.38 42.95
C LYS A 5 -54.42 -28.94 41.56
N ILE A 6 -55.33 -29.40 40.68
CA ILE A 6 -56.28 -28.75 39.71
C ILE A 6 -55.63 -28.30 38.36
N PHE A 7 -56.02 -29.02 37.30
CA PHE A 7 -56.29 -28.73 35.86
C PHE A 7 -55.51 -27.68 35.01
N GLN A 8 -54.89 -28.22 33.93
CA GLN A 8 -54.95 -27.92 32.47
C GLN A 8 -55.17 -26.51 31.85
N SER A 9 -54.36 -26.28 30.79
CA SER A 9 -54.59 -25.53 29.51
C SER A 9 -54.17 -24.05 29.39
N ILE A 10 -53.19 -23.76 28.52
CA ILE A 10 -53.33 -23.03 27.22
C ILE A 10 -51.96 -22.77 26.57
N PHE A 11 -51.97 -22.82 25.23
CA PHE A 11 -50.91 -22.74 24.23
C PHE A 11 -50.13 -21.41 24.12
N PHE A 12 -48.89 -21.52 23.59
CA PHE A 12 -48.15 -20.58 22.72
C PHE A 12 -47.78 -19.15 23.22
N ALA A 13 -46.49 -18.93 23.48
CA ALA A 13 -45.74 -17.79 22.92
C ALA A 13 -44.23 -18.06 23.01
N ILE A 14 -43.58 -18.07 21.85
CA ILE A 14 -42.15 -18.30 21.64
C ILE A 14 -41.35 -17.16 22.28
N ALA A 15 -40.62 -17.46 23.36
CA ALA A 15 -39.66 -16.54 23.95
C ALA A 15 -38.32 -16.66 23.23
N ILE A 16 -37.94 -15.55 22.61
CA ILE A 16 -36.74 -15.27 21.82
C ILE A 16 -35.48 -15.68 22.58
N ALA A 17 -34.62 -16.44 21.90
CA ALA A 17 -33.29 -16.83 22.34
C ALA A 17 -32.42 -15.59 22.62
N LEU A 18 -32.22 -15.26 23.90
CA LEU A 18 -31.27 -14.24 24.33
C LEU A 18 -29.88 -14.88 24.45
N ALA A 19 -29.25 -15.13 23.31
CA ALA A 19 -27.83 -15.43 23.24
C ALA A 19 -27.04 -14.12 23.42
N LEU A 20 -26.75 -13.77 24.69
CA LEU A 20 -25.73 -12.80 25.05
C LEU A 20 -24.37 -13.32 24.58
N MET A 21 -24.03 -13.06 23.32
CA MET A 21 -22.65 -13.16 22.86
C MET A 21 -21.88 -11.96 23.37
N THR A 22 -21.21 -12.15 24.51
CA THR A 22 -20.08 -11.34 24.96
C THR A 22 -19.04 -11.30 23.84
N ARG A 23 -19.08 -10.23 23.03
CA ARG A 23 -17.93 -9.82 22.23
C ARG A 23 -16.84 -9.43 23.21
N ALA A 24 -15.95 -10.37 23.53
CA ALA A 24 -14.62 -10.03 24.00
C ALA A 24 -14.01 -9.14 22.93
N ALA A 25 -14.01 -7.83 23.19
CA ALA A 25 -13.15 -6.89 22.49
C ALA A 25 -11.74 -7.42 22.68
N HIS A 26 -11.23 -8.15 21.69
CA HIS A 26 -9.82 -8.39 21.57
C HIS A 26 -9.23 -7.00 21.34
N ALA A 27 -8.84 -6.36 22.44
CA ALA A 27 -7.83 -5.34 22.40
C ALA A 27 -6.61 -6.03 21.81
N GLN A 28 -6.53 -5.98 20.48
CA GLN A 28 -5.33 -6.29 19.74
C GLN A 28 -4.33 -5.27 20.27
N THR A 29 -3.54 -5.69 21.25
CA THR A 29 -2.38 -4.95 21.72
C THR A 29 -1.58 -4.67 20.48
N ALA A 30 -1.71 -3.44 19.97
CA ALA A 30 -0.95 -2.99 18.83
C ALA A 30 0.51 -3.12 19.25
N THR A 31 1.18 -4.15 18.74
CA THR A 31 2.62 -4.28 18.88
C THR A 31 3.20 -2.93 18.48
N PRO A 32 4.02 -2.28 19.32
CA PRO A 32 4.67 -1.03 18.98
C PRO A 32 5.22 -1.17 17.56
N ASP A 33 4.89 -0.20 16.72
CA ASP A 33 5.14 -0.24 15.30
C ASP A 33 6.65 -0.13 15.05
N ALA A 34 7.35 -1.25 15.25
CA ALA A 34 8.79 -1.30 15.29
C ALA A 34 9.34 -0.87 13.93
N LEU A 35 10.39 -0.06 13.98
CA LEU A 35 11.18 0.26 12.81
C LEU A 35 11.68 -1.05 12.19
N PRO A 36 11.65 -1.19 10.86
CA PRO A 36 12.07 -2.42 10.21
C PRO A 36 13.58 -2.65 10.40
N GLY A 37 14.37 -1.59 10.63
CA GLY A 37 15.81 -1.67 10.80
C GLY A 37 16.40 -0.44 11.50
N ARG A 38 17.69 -0.19 11.27
CA ARG A 38 18.43 0.91 11.90
C ARG A 38 18.11 2.24 11.21
N ILE A 39 17.97 3.31 11.99
CA ILE A 39 17.92 4.69 11.46
C ILE A 39 19.28 5.01 10.81
N VAL A 40 19.27 5.29 9.51
CA VAL A 40 20.45 5.64 8.70
C VAL A 40 20.56 7.14 8.43
N ALA A 41 19.46 7.88 8.56
CA ALA A 41 19.44 9.34 8.56
C ALA A 41 18.28 9.86 9.42
N GLN A 42 18.46 11.00 10.08
CA GLN A 42 17.44 11.65 10.92
C GLN A 42 17.56 13.16 10.80
N SER A 43 16.48 13.91 10.99
CA SER A 43 16.46 15.38 11.08
C SER A 43 15.14 15.83 11.74
N GLY A 44 15.19 16.34 12.97
CA GLY A 44 13.98 16.52 13.77
C GLY A 44 13.22 15.20 13.93
N ASP A 45 11.94 15.19 13.59
CA ASP A 45 11.09 14.00 13.55
C ASP A 45 11.16 13.23 12.22
N ALA A 46 11.79 13.80 11.17
CA ALA A 46 11.99 13.08 9.92
C ALA A 46 13.10 12.04 10.08
N TYR A 47 12.90 10.87 9.48
CA TYR A 47 13.87 9.78 9.52
C TYR A 47 13.87 8.94 8.25
N ILE A 48 15.00 8.27 8.02
CA ILE A 48 15.15 7.16 7.08
C ILE A 48 15.75 5.99 7.86
N ALA A 49 15.08 4.84 7.82
CA ALA A 49 15.57 3.60 8.39
C ALA A 49 15.77 2.54 7.29
N HIS A 50 16.74 1.66 7.50
CA HIS A 50 17.06 0.57 6.57
C HIS A 50 17.38 -0.72 7.32
N ASP A 51 16.77 -1.81 6.87
CA ASP A 51 17.11 -3.17 7.27
C ASP A 51 17.79 -3.89 6.11
N PRO A 52 19.11 -4.14 6.20
CA PRO A 52 19.83 -4.84 5.15
C PRO A 52 19.46 -6.32 5.02
N ALA A 53 18.95 -6.96 6.08
CA ALA A 53 18.60 -8.38 6.06
C ALA A 53 17.35 -8.64 5.19
N THR A 54 16.40 -7.71 5.22
CA THR A 54 15.16 -7.79 4.43
C THR A 54 15.12 -6.83 3.24
N GLN A 55 16.17 -6.03 3.04
CA GLN A 55 16.22 -4.95 2.05
C GLN A 55 14.96 -4.07 2.14
N THR A 56 14.65 -3.63 3.37
CA THR A 56 13.47 -2.82 3.68
C THR A 56 13.92 -1.41 4.03
N TRP A 57 13.33 -0.43 3.36
CA TRP A 57 13.48 0.98 3.69
C TRP A 57 12.21 1.51 4.31
N GLU A 58 12.37 2.44 5.23
CA GLU A 58 11.29 3.24 5.77
C GLU A 58 11.70 4.70 5.77
N ILE A 59 10.81 5.55 5.28
CA ILE A 59 10.96 7.00 5.33
C ILE A 59 9.68 7.61 5.90
N GLY A 60 9.82 8.57 6.80
CA GLY A 60 8.67 9.15 7.47
C GLY A 60 9.02 10.30 8.39
N THR A 61 7.98 10.75 9.08
CA THR A 61 8.01 11.74 10.16
C THR A 61 7.27 11.17 11.37
N ASP A 62 6.96 11.97 12.39
CA ASP A 62 6.10 11.50 13.48
C ASP A 62 4.64 11.29 13.04
N ALA A 63 4.22 11.92 11.94
CA ALA A 63 2.84 11.89 11.48
C ALA A 63 2.56 10.91 10.33
N ILE A 64 3.54 10.64 9.47
CA ILE A 64 3.38 9.79 8.29
C ILE A 64 4.55 8.83 8.14
N ARG A 65 4.29 7.65 7.57
CA ARG A 65 5.31 6.66 7.27
C ARG A 65 5.07 5.97 5.95
N ARG A 66 6.13 5.77 5.18
CA ARG A 66 6.16 4.95 3.97
C ARG A 66 7.21 3.85 4.14
N ARG A 67 6.83 2.59 3.91
CA ARG A 67 7.74 1.43 4.00
C ARG A 67 7.78 0.67 2.68
N MET A 68 8.97 0.47 2.15
CA MET A 68 9.22 -0.20 0.87
C MET A 68 10.20 -1.36 1.07
N SER A 69 10.13 -2.39 0.23
CA SER A 69 11.14 -3.46 0.24
C SER A 69 11.52 -3.90 -1.16
N PHE A 70 12.76 -4.38 -1.29
CA PHE A 70 13.24 -5.10 -2.45
C PHE A 70 13.32 -6.60 -2.12
N SER A 71 12.80 -7.45 -3.00
CA SER A 71 12.83 -8.90 -2.83
C SER A 71 12.93 -9.60 -4.19
N ALA A 72 12.86 -10.93 -4.20
CA ALA A 72 12.73 -11.70 -5.44
C ALA A 72 11.47 -11.34 -6.27
N SER A 73 10.48 -10.67 -5.66
CA SER A 73 9.28 -10.18 -6.35
C SER A 73 9.41 -8.75 -6.87
N GLY A 74 10.59 -8.11 -6.74
CA GLY A 74 10.82 -6.72 -7.12
C GLY A 74 10.78 -5.74 -5.94
N TYR A 75 10.76 -4.45 -6.26
CA TYR A 75 10.66 -3.32 -5.34
C TYR A 75 9.20 -2.84 -5.17
N ARG A 76 8.67 -2.95 -3.96
CA ARG A 76 7.25 -2.74 -3.64
C ARG A 76 7.04 -1.77 -2.49
N LEU A 77 5.91 -1.09 -2.53
CA LEU A 77 5.38 -0.36 -1.38
C LEU A 77 4.63 -1.34 -0.48
N LEU A 78 5.04 -1.48 0.78
CA LEU A 78 4.42 -2.40 1.74
C LEU A 78 3.41 -1.73 2.68
N SER A 79 3.67 -0.48 3.05
CA SER A 79 2.83 0.28 4.00
C SER A 79 2.90 1.77 3.67
N TRP A 80 1.74 2.41 3.74
CA TRP A 80 1.62 3.86 3.78
C TRP A 80 0.67 4.22 4.91
N LYS A 81 1.22 4.71 6.02
CA LYS A 81 0.51 4.81 7.29
C LYS A 81 0.48 6.24 7.81
N ASN A 82 -0.70 6.70 8.18
CA ASN A 82 -0.88 7.87 9.02
C ASN A 82 -0.68 7.44 10.48
N LYS A 83 0.42 7.89 11.10
CA LYS A 83 0.80 7.53 12.47
C LYS A 83 -0.11 8.20 13.51
N LEU A 84 -0.64 9.38 13.21
CA LEU A 84 -1.53 10.14 14.11
C LEU A 84 -2.88 9.43 14.33
N THR A 85 -3.41 8.81 13.28
CA THR A 85 -4.70 8.10 13.32
C THR A 85 -4.56 6.58 13.31
N ASN A 86 -3.32 6.09 13.28
CA ASN A 86 -2.98 4.67 13.10
C ASN A 86 -3.59 4.04 11.82
N ARG A 87 -3.97 4.86 10.83
CA ARG A 87 -4.62 4.40 9.59
C ARG A 87 -3.58 3.91 8.60
N GLU A 88 -3.66 2.62 8.25
CA GLU A 88 -2.96 2.03 7.11
C GLU A 88 -3.81 2.22 5.83
N TRP A 89 -3.22 2.84 4.82
CA TRP A 89 -3.91 3.14 3.55
C TRP A 89 -3.91 1.97 2.59
N LEU A 90 -2.91 1.10 2.65
CA LEU A 90 -2.73 0.02 1.68
C LEU A 90 -3.38 -1.27 2.13
N THR A 91 -3.75 -2.09 1.16
CA THR A 91 -4.07 -3.51 1.39
C THR A 91 -2.90 -4.18 2.14
N PRO A 92 -3.15 -5.14 3.07
CA PRO A 92 -2.07 -5.78 3.82
C PRO A 92 -0.93 -6.30 2.93
N GLY A 93 0.32 -5.99 3.31
CA GLY A 93 1.51 -6.32 2.51
C GLY A 93 1.67 -5.48 1.24
N GLY A 94 0.91 -4.39 1.10
CA GLY A 94 0.96 -3.50 -0.05
C GLY A 94 0.08 -3.90 -1.23
N GLY A 95 -0.51 -5.10 -1.21
CA GLY A 95 -1.32 -5.61 -2.33
C GLY A 95 -0.56 -5.54 -3.66
N ALA A 96 -1.21 -5.09 -4.73
CA ALA A 96 -0.60 -4.85 -6.05
C ALA A 96 0.11 -3.49 -6.21
N SER A 97 0.39 -2.77 -5.12
CA SER A 97 1.03 -1.45 -5.18
C SER A 97 2.43 -1.53 -5.80
N ALA A 98 2.75 -0.53 -6.62
CA ALA A 98 4.04 -0.39 -7.28
C ALA A 98 4.59 1.02 -7.10
N GLU A 99 5.91 1.09 -6.93
CA GLU A 99 6.65 2.34 -6.80
C GLU A 99 6.98 2.96 -8.16
N LEU A 100 6.75 2.28 -9.27
CA LEU A 100 6.81 2.86 -10.60
C LEU A 100 6.06 1.93 -11.54
N ARG A 101 5.28 2.51 -12.44
CA ARG A 101 4.78 1.84 -13.64
C ARG A 101 5.14 2.69 -14.83
N VAL A 102 5.78 2.09 -15.82
CA VAL A 102 6.19 2.78 -17.05
C VAL A 102 5.80 1.92 -18.24
N VAL A 103 5.36 2.56 -19.33
CA VAL A 103 5.10 1.89 -20.61
C VAL A 103 6.13 2.37 -21.61
N ILE A 104 6.97 1.45 -22.09
CA ILE A 104 8.04 1.72 -23.05
C ILE A 104 7.90 0.72 -24.19
N GLU A 105 7.78 1.21 -25.43
CA GLU A 105 7.62 0.36 -26.62
C GLU A 105 6.44 -0.63 -26.48
N GLY A 106 5.33 -0.16 -25.89
CA GLY A 106 4.16 -0.99 -25.60
C GLY A 106 4.32 -2.00 -24.45
N GLN A 107 5.50 -2.11 -23.84
CA GLN A 107 5.72 -3.00 -22.69
C GLN A 107 5.41 -2.28 -21.38
N ILE A 108 4.55 -2.88 -20.55
CA ILE A 108 4.31 -2.41 -19.18
C ILE A 108 5.43 -2.95 -18.28
N LEU A 109 6.21 -2.05 -17.73
CA LEU A 109 7.25 -2.33 -16.74
C LEU A 109 6.80 -1.78 -15.39
N THR A 110 7.03 -2.54 -14.33
CA THR A 110 6.73 -2.13 -12.96
C THR A 110 7.87 -2.52 -12.05
N THR A 111 8.20 -1.69 -11.07
CA THR A 111 9.22 -2.06 -10.08
C THR A 111 8.76 -3.23 -9.22
N ALA A 112 7.46 -3.50 -9.15
CA ALA A 112 6.90 -4.68 -8.49
C ALA A 112 7.02 -5.96 -9.32
N SER A 113 7.75 -5.93 -10.45
CA SER A 113 8.17 -7.13 -11.18
C SER A 113 9.62 -7.50 -10.83
N ARG A 114 9.96 -8.76 -11.08
CA ARG A 114 11.32 -9.30 -10.88
C ARG A 114 12.36 -8.80 -11.90
N ASP A 115 11.95 -7.97 -12.85
CA ASP A 115 12.82 -7.55 -13.97
C ASP A 115 13.78 -6.42 -13.57
N PHE A 116 13.48 -5.74 -12.46
CA PHE A 116 14.36 -4.74 -11.88
C PHE A 116 15.26 -5.37 -10.82
N ALA A 117 16.56 -5.11 -10.92
CA ALA A 117 17.55 -5.40 -9.89
C ALA A 117 17.83 -4.14 -9.07
N LEU A 118 18.00 -4.28 -7.76
CA LEU A 118 18.52 -3.21 -6.92
C LEU A 118 20.01 -2.97 -7.26
N ARG A 119 20.33 -1.72 -7.62
CA ARG A 119 21.72 -1.30 -7.90
C ARG A 119 22.37 -0.69 -6.67
N ASP A 120 21.73 0.32 -6.09
CA ASP A 120 22.19 1.01 -4.89
C ASP A 120 21.05 1.78 -4.20
N PHE A 121 21.36 2.33 -3.03
CA PHE A 121 20.59 3.41 -2.45
C PHE A 121 21.54 4.43 -1.80
N THR A 122 21.06 5.66 -1.66
CA THR A 122 21.78 6.73 -0.96
C THR A 122 20.83 7.53 -0.10
N THR A 123 21.35 8.17 0.94
CA THR A 123 20.59 9.11 1.76
C THR A 123 21.31 10.45 1.81
N ARG A 124 20.53 11.54 1.88
CA ARG A 124 21.06 12.91 1.97
C ARG A 124 20.19 13.73 2.90
N ARG A 125 20.81 14.55 3.75
CA ARG A 125 20.12 15.66 4.42
C ARG A 125 20.30 16.91 3.56
N ASN A 126 19.20 17.56 3.20
CA ASN A 126 19.22 18.80 2.43
C ASN A 126 19.42 20.02 3.34
N ALA A 127 19.72 21.18 2.74
CA ALA A 127 20.01 22.41 3.49
C ALA A 127 18.82 22.90 4.35
N ASP A 128 17.58 22.59 3.94
CA ASP A 128 16.35 22.90 4.68
C ASP A 128 16.03 21.89 5.79
N GLY A 129 16.91 20.91 6.00
CA GLY A 129 16.73 19.84 6.98
C GLY A 129 15.89 18.66 6.48
N SER A 130 15.32 18.70 5.27
CA SER A 130 14.62 17.55 4.69
C SER A 130 15.57 16.37 4.46
N LEU A 131 15.03 15.16 4.52
CA LEU A 131 15.79 13.94 4.28
C LEU A 131 15.36 13.31 2.97
N GLU A 132 16.33 13.02 2.11
CA GLU A 132 16.13 12.33 0.85
C GLU A 132 16.68 10.91 0.90
N LEU A 133 15.87 9.96 0.45
CA LEU A 133 16.27 8.59 0.10
C LEU A 133 16.18 8.47 -1.42
N ARG A 134 17.29 8.09 -2.08
CA ARG A 134 17.30 7.68 -3.49
C ARG A 134 17.56 6.18 -3.59
N VAL A 135 16.69 5.45 -4.26
CA VAL A 135 16.85 4.02 -4.57
C VAL A 135 17.01 3.86 -6.08
N SER A 136 18.10 3.22 -6.51
CA SER A 136 18.37 2.99 -7.94
C SER A 136 18.08 1.55 -8.32
N LEU A 137 17.21 1.37 -9.30
CA LEU A 137 16.78 0.06 -9.82
C LEU A 137 17.17 -0.05 -11.29
N ALA A 138 17.74 -1.17 -11.72
CA ALA A 138 18.20 -1.38 -13.08
C ALA A 138 17.47 -2.54 -13.76
N ARG A 139 17.10 -2.36 -15.03
CA ARG A 139 16.59 -3.39 -15.94
C ARG A 139 17.22 -3.19 -17.31
N GLN A 140 18.12 -4.09 -17.71
CA GLN A 140 18.86 -3.97 -18.97
C GLN A 140 19.54 -2.59 -19.09
N SER A 141 19.21 -1.78 -20.10
CA SER A 141 19.71 -0.43 -20.29
C SER A 141 18.92 0.65 -19.53
N LEU A 142 17.80 0.32 -18.89
CA LEU A 142 17.00 1.28 -18.15
C LEU A 142 17.42 1.31 -16.67
N VAL A 143 17.69 2.50 -16.14
CA VAL A 143 17.86 2.73 -14.71
C VAL A 143 16.75 3.67 -14.23
N ALA A 144 16.06 3.28 -13.17
CA ALA A 144 15.07 4.11 -12.50
C ALA A 144 15.64 4.57 -11.14
N HIS A 145 15.71 5.88 -10.94
CA HIS A 145 16.03 6.49 -9.65
C HIS A 145 14.75 6.94 -8.99
N LEU A 146 14.38 6.27 -7.90
CA LEU A 146 13.22 6.60 -7.10
C LEU A 146 13.66 7.50 -5.95
N HIS A 147 13.15 8.71 -5.90
CA HIS A 147 13.48 9.69 -4.87
C HIS A 147 12.32 9.86 -3.91
N TYR A 148 12.61 9.85 -2.61
CA TYR A 148 11.66 10.07 -1.53
C TYR A 148 12.19 11.16 -0.62
N VAL A 149 11.36 12.13 -0.26
CA VAL A 149 11.78 13.21 0.64
C VAL A 149 10.82 13.35 1.81
N ALA A 150 11.33 13.26 3.04
CA ALA A 150 10.59 13.58 4.25
C ALA A 150 10.94 14.99 4.73
N HIS A 151 9.92 15.80 5.03
CA HIS A 151 10.08 17.16 5.54
C HIS A 151 9.79 17.20 7.05
N PRO A 152 10.79 17.53 7.91
CA PRO A 152 10.61 17.61 9.35
C PRO A 152 9.48 18.56 9.76
N GLY A 153 8.76 18.21 10.83
CA GLY A 153 7.65 18.98 11.39
C GLY A 153 6.38 18.93 10.54
N THR A 154 6.33 18.09 9.51
CA THR A 154 5.18 17.98 8.60
C THR A 154 4.69 16.54 8.45
N SER A 155 3.52 16.37 7.84
CA SER A 155 2.97 15.07 7.43
C SER A 155 3.28 14.74 5.96
N VAL A 156 4.35 15.30 5.41
CA VAL A 156 4.66 15.22 3.97
C VAL A 156 5.85 14.30 3.71
N VAL A 157 5.60 13.29 2.86
CA VAL A 157 6.65 12.54 2.17
C VAL A 157 6.44 12.73 0.66
N GLY A 158 7.34 13.48 0.03
CA GLY A 158 7.37 13.71 -1.41
C GLY A 158 8.00 12.54 -2.15
N LYS A 159 7.70 12.44 -3.45
CA LYS A 159 8.29 11.43 -4.33
C LYS A 159 8.38 11.92 -5.77
N TRP A 160 9.49 11.60 -6.43
CA TRP A 160 9.62 11.68 -7.89
C TRP A 160 10.46 10.51 -8.43
N VAL A 161 10.51 10.40 -9.76
CA VAL A 161 11.26 9.35 -10.47
C VAL A 161 12.06 9.98 -11.59
N GLU A 162 13.31 9.57 -11.73
CA GLU A 162 14.16 9.83 -12.89
C GLU A 162 14.39 8.52 -13.64
N LEU A 163 14.27 8.55 -14.97
CA LEU A 163 14.58 7.42 -15.84
C LEU A 163 15.81 7.75 -16.67
N GLU A 164 16.81 6.88 -16.60
CA GLU A 164 18.06 6.98 -17.34
C GLU A 164 18.17 5.82 -18.34
N ASN A 165 18.53 6.12 -19.58
CA ASN A 165 18.97 5.12 -20.55
C ASN A 165 20.50 4.98 -20.46
N ALA A 166 20.96 3.99 -19.70
CA ALA A 166 22.37 3.63 -19.55
C ALA A 166 22.91 2.75 -20.71
N GLY A 167 22.09 2.50 -21.74
CA GLY A 167 22.46 1.72 -22.92
C GLY A 167 23.04 2.56 -24.06
N ARG A 168 23.45 1.87 -25.12
CA ARG A 168 23.94 2.51 -26.37
C ARG A 168 22.83 2.80 -27.39
N THR A 169 21.67 2.16 -27.23
CA THR A 169 20.53 2.31 -28.12
C THR A 169 19.49 3.20 -27.47
N THR A 170 18.95 4.16 -28.22
CA THR A 170 17.84 5.01 -27.76
C THR A 170 16.61 4.16 -27.42
N LEU A 171 16.12 4.27 -26.19
CA LEU A 171 14.79 3.78 -25.82
C LEU A 171 13.75 4.69 -26.49
N ARG A 172 12.86 4.11 -27.30
CA ARG A 172 11.80 4.86 -27.99
C ARG A 172 10.47 4.72 -27.25
N ASN A 173 9.51 5.58 -27.58
CA ASN A 173 8.10 5.44 -27.18
C ASN A 173 7.88 5.26 -25.68
N LEU A 174 8.19 6.30 -24.89
CA LEU A 174 7.73 6.40 -23.51
C LEU A 174 6.25 6.79 -23.52
N ASP A 175 5.37 5.79 -23.52
CA ASP A 175 3.93 5.97 -23.72
C ASP A 175 3.22 6.39 -22.42
N ALA A 176 3.74 5.98 -21.26
CA ALA A 176 3.20 6.36 -19.96
C ALA A 176 4.25 6.28 -18.85
N LEU A 177 4.14 7.17 -17.86
CA LEU A 177 4.95 7.19 -16.65
C LEU A 177 4.07 7.49 -15.43
N ASP A 178 3.78 6.46 -14.65
CA ASP A 178 3.08 6.57 -13.39
C ASP A 178 4.10 6.48 -12.25
N SER A 179 4.34 7.61 -11.57
CA SER A 179 5.27 7.67 -10.45
C SER A 179 4.76 6.93 -9.21
N ILE A 180 3.51 6.46 -9.19
CA ILE A 180 2.93 5.69 -8.09
C ILE A 180 1.70 4.91 -8.55
N SER A 181 1.56 3.67 -8.08
CA SER A 181 0.34 2.89 -8.18
C SER A 181 0.02 2.27 -6.82
N LEU A 182 -1.21 2.46 -6.35
CA LEU A 182 -1.62 2.13 -4.99
C LEU A 182 -2.80 1.16 -5.00
N ASP A 183 -2.62 0.05 -4.30
CA ASP A 183 -3.69 -0.87 -3.93
C ASP A 183 -4.22 -0.49 -2.54
N LEU A 184 -5.26 0.34 -2.55
CA LEU A 184 -5.87 0.86 -1.34
C LEU A 184 -6.67 -0.20 -0.61
N ARG A 185 -6.55 -0.22 0.72
CA ARG A 185 -7.35 -1.10 1.57
C ARG A 185 -8.84 -0.82 1.35
N PRO A 186 -9.69 -1.87 1.23
CA PRO A 186 -11.14 -1.69 1.25
C PRO A 186 -11.59 -0.95 2.51
N SER A 187 -12.44 0.05 2.34
CA SER A 187 -13.08 0.77 3.43
C SER A 187 -14.59 0.80 3.22
N ALA A 188 -15.35 0.73 4.33
CA ALA A 188 -16.78 0.99 4.31
C ALA A 188 -17.08 2.47 4.01
N ASP A 189 -16.15 3.34 4.39
CA ASP A 189 -16.23 4.76 4.11
C ASP A 189 -15.93 5.03 2.63
N PRO A 190 -16.72 5.87 1.96
CA PRO A 190 -16.47 6.22 0.58
C PRO A 190 -15.16 7.01 0.45
N LEU A 191 -14.43 6.79 -0.63
CA LEU A 191 -13.33 7.66 -1.00
C LEU A 191 -13.88 8.88 -1.73
N THR A 192 -13.31 10.03 -1.40
CA THR A 192 -13.57 11.27 -2.14
C THR A 192 -12.32 11.62 -2.94
N LEU A 193 -12.44 11.64 -4.26
CA LEU A 193 -11.40 12.16 -5.13
C LEU A 193 -11.62 13.66 -5.30
N HIS A 194 -10.62 14.43 -4.91
CA HIS A 194 -10.52 15.86 -5.19
C HIS A 194 -9.46 16.06 -6.28
N TRP A 195 -9.81 16.82 -7.31
CA TRP A 195 -8.85 17.26 -8.31
C TRP A 195 -9.14 18.70 -8.72
N VAL A 196 -8.10 19.35 -9.24
CA VAL A 196 -8.17 20.70 -9.79
C VAL A 196 -7.93 20.61 -11.29
N GLN A 197 -8.77 21.29 -12.07
CA GLN A 197 -8.63 21.37 -13.52
C GLN A 197 -8.71 22.82 -13.98
N GLY A 198 -7.83 23.20 -14.91
CA GLY A 198 -7.86 24.50 -15.59
C GLY A 198 -6.99 25.58 -14.95
N ARG A 199 -6.98 26.77 -15.60
CA ARG A 199 -6.22 27.97 -15.18
C ARG A 199 -6.85 28.73 -14.02
N ILE A 200 -8.12 28.45 -13.72
CA ILE A 200 -8.84 28.99 -12.56
C ILE A 200 -9.05 27.80 -11.62
N ILE A 201 -8.65 27.94 -10.35
CA ILE A 201 -8.77 26.87 -9.35
C ILE A 201 -10.25 26.54 -9.16
N ARG A 202 -10.71 25.47 -9.81
CA ARG A 202 -12.02 24.85 -9.58
C ARG A 202 -11.79 23.46 -8.99
N TRP A 203 -12.38 23.26 -7.81
CA TRP A 203 -12.39 21.96 -7.16
C TRP A 203 -13.50 21.12 -7.76
N HIS A 204 -13.12 19.96 -8.27
CA HIS A 204 -14.07 18.92 -8.63
C HIS A 204 -14.03 17.81 -7.57
N ARG A 205 -15.19 17.19 -7.36
CA ARG A 205 -15.39 16.16 -6.33
C ARG A 205 -16.16 14.99 -6.90
N VAL A 206 -15.62 13.79 -6.74
CA VAL A 206 -16.35 12.53 -6.97
C VAL A 206 -16.28 11.71 -5.70
N VAL A 207 -17.42 11.18 -5.28
CA VAL A 207 -17.55 10.30 -4.11
C VAL A 207 -17.99 8.94 -4.60
N GLY A 208 -17.24 7.90 -4.23
CA GLY A 208 -17.52 6.53 -4.66
C GLY A 208 -17.11 5.50 -3.63
N ARG A 209 -17.73 4.31 -3.71
CA ARG A 209 -17.26 3.13 -2.97
C ARG A 209 -16.26 2.39 -3.85
N VAL A 210 -15.11 2.04 -3.29
CA VAL A 210 -14.15 1.15 -3.96
C VAL A 210 -14.59 -0.28 -3.66
N ALA A 211 -15.23 -0.93 -4.64
CA ALA A 211 -15.45 -2.37 -4.62
C ALA A 211 -14.30 -3.03 -5.38
N ILE A 212 -13.60 -3.98 -4.74
CA ILE A 212 -12.67 -4.84 -5.46
C ILE A 212 -13.52 -5.79 -6.32
N ALA A 213 -13.57 -5.55 -7.62
CA ALA A 213 -14.06 -6.54 -8.56
C ALA A 213 -13.12 -7.74 -8.50
N ARG A 214 -13.56 -8.85 -7.88
CA ARG A 214 -12.84 -10.13 -8.01
C ARG A 214 -12.85 -10.48 -9.49
N ALA A 215 -11.66 -10.61 -10.09
CA ALA A 215 -11.55 -11.14 -11.44
C ALA A 215 -12.34 -12.45 -11.54
N PRO A 216 -13.17 -12.63 -12.59
CA PRO A 216 -13.87 -13.89 -12.78
C PRO A 216 -12.82 -15.00 -12.86
N ARG A 217 -12.93 -16.01 -11.98
CA ARG A 217 -12.12 -17.23 -12.10
C ARG A 217 -12.37 -17.77 -13.50
N SER A 218 -11.34 -17.78 -14.34
CA SER A 218 -11.40 -18.47 -15.62
C SER A 218 -11.83 -19.91 -15.32
N ARG A 219 -13.01 -20.30 -15.80
CA ARG A 219 -13.41 -21.71 -15.84
C ARG A 219 -12.29 -22.45 -16.55
N ALA A 220 -11.61 -23.33 -15.83
CA ALA A 220 -10.74 -24.31 -16.46
C ALA A 220 -11.61 -25.07 -17.48
N HIS A 221 -11.29 -24.93 -18.76
CA HIS A 221 -11.83 -25.80 -19.79
C HIS A 221 -11.25 -27.19 -19.53
N ASP A 222 -12.05 -28.03 -18.90
CA ASP A 222 -11.84 -29.47 -18.84
C ASP A 222 -12.03 -30.00 -20.27
N VAL A 223 -10.92 -30.15 -20.99
CA VAL A 223 -10.89 -30.84 -22.29
C VAL A 223 -10.63 -32.31 -21.99
N THR A 224 -11.69 -33.02 -21.61
CA THR A 224 -11.67 -34.48 -21.60
C THR A 224 -11.77 -34.97 -23.04
N ARG A 225 -10.70 -35.64 -23.48
CA ARG A 225 -10.58 -36.37 -24.74
C ARG A 225 -11.75 -37.36 -24.88
N GLY A 226 -12.49 -37.27 -25.98
CA GLY A 226 -13.25 -38.39 -26.54
C GLY A 226 -12.49 -38.93 -27.75
N LEU A 227 -11.76 -40.03 -27.55
CA LEU A 227 -11.39 -40.94 -28.63
C LEU A 227 -12.58 -41.87 -28.84
N GLY A 228 -13.08 -41.91 -30.07
CA GLY A 228 -14.12 -42.80 -30.58
C GLY A 228 -14.21 -42.65 -32.07
#